data_AF-A0A0Q6KER9-F1
#
_entry.id   AF-A0A0Q6KER9-F1
#
_cell.length_a   1.000
_cell.length_b   1.000
_cell.length_c   1.000
_cell.angle_alpha   90.00
_cell.angle_beta   90.00
_cell.angle_gamma   90.00
#
_symmetry.space_group_name_H-M   'P 1'
#
loop_
_entity.id
_entity.type
_entity.pdbx_description
1 polymer ?
#
loop_
_entity_poly.entity_id
_entity_poly.type
_entity_poly.pdbx_seq_one_letter_code
_entity_poly.pdbx_strand_id
1 'polypeptide(L)'
;MHPTVGKVVEEIPHGLLESPFVPVVLSTVGVFDARYLRASPAFLSLVGCSWEEIASVPLVGQGAALSNPARDRRLMLLDLEGGYLAERATLRHASGRLIETVITAQRLWIDGTALDLEIFQPLPR
;
A
#
# COMPACT_ATOMS: atom_id res chain seq x y z
N MET A 1 -7.26 -28.91 -0.91
CA MET A 1 -7.43 -28.56 0.51
C MET A 1 -7.12 -27.07 0.62
N HIS A 2 -8.14 -26.22 0.53
CA HIS A 2 -7.97 -24.77 0.42
C HIS A 2 -7.85 -24.16 1.81
N PRO A 3 -6.78 -23.41 2.13
CA PRO A 3 -6.77 -22.61 3.34
C PRO A 3 -7.68 -21.40 3.12
N THR A 4 -8.67 -21.27 3.99
CA THR A 4 -9.70 -20.23 4.08
C THR A 4 -9.11 -18.84 4.36
N VAL A 5 -9.69 -17.78 3.76
CA VAL A 5 -9.44 -16.32 3.94
C VAL A 5 -9.01 -15.92 5.36
N GLY A 6 -9.53 -16.58 6.39
CA GLY A 6 -9.19 -16.30 7.79
C GLY A 6 -7.71 -16.47 8.17
N LYS A 7 -6.95 -17.35 7.50
CA LYS A 7 -5.56 -17.64 7.91
C LYS A 7 -4.54 -16.57 7.54
N VAL A 8 -4.76 -15.79 6.48
CA VAL A 8 -3.77 -14.78 6.04
C VAL A 8 -3.96 -13.45 6.77
N VAL A 9 -5.18 -13.15 7.23
CA VAL A 9 -5.43 -12.01 8.14
C VAL A 9 -4.75 -12.23 9.50
N GLU A 10 -4.52 -13.48 9.91
CA GLU A 10 -3.76 -13.84 11.12
C GLU A 10 -2.23 -13.68 10.95
N GLU A 11 -1.69 -13.60 9.72
CA GLU A 11 -0.26 -13.39 9.46
C GLU A 11 0.15 -11.92 9.41
N ILE A 12 -0.80 -11.02 9.11
CA ILE A 12 -0.59 -9.58 9.32
C ILE A 12 -0.61 -9.36 10.84
N PRO A 13 0.46 -8.81 11.45
CA PRO A 13 0.50 -8.58 12.88
C PRO A 13 -0.77 -7.86 13.33
N HIS A 14 -1.49 -8.44 14.29
CA HIS A 14 -2.73 -7.86 14.81
C HIS A 14 -2.52 -6.38 15.16
N GLY A 15 -3.37 -5.50 14.62
CA GLY A 15 -3.29 -4.06 14.89
C GLY A 15 -2.39 -3.27 13.93
N LEU A 16 -1.71 -3.91 12.96
CA LEU A 16 -0.80 -3.19 12.06
C LEU A 16 -1.53 -2.18 11.17
N LEU A 17 -2.70 -2.54 10.65
CA LEU A 17 -3.55 -1.64 9.84
C LEU A 17 -4.25 -0.59 10.70
N GLU A 18 -4.30 -0.77 12.01
CA GLU A 18 -4.86 0.14 12.99
C GLU A 18 -3.78 1.05 13.61
N SER A 19 -2.51 0.83 13.27
CA SER A 19 -1.38 1.50 13.88
C SER A 19 -1.40 3.02 13.62
N PRO A 20 -1.33 3.85 14.68
CA PRO A 20 -1.18 5.30 14.53
C PRO A 20 0.27 5.72 14.26
N PHE A 21 1.23 4.78 14.27
CA PHE A 21 2.66 5.07 14.15
C PHE A 21 3.30 4.52 12.88
N VAL A 22 2.72 3.47 12.30
CA VAL A 22 3.27 2.80 11.11
C VAL A 22 2.32 3.04 9.93
N PRO A 23 2.73 3.81 8.91
CA PRO A 23 1.98 3.96 7.68
C PRO A 23 1.89 2.63 6.94
N VAL A 24 0.68 2.08 6.80
CA VAL A 24 0.43 0.79 6.15
C VAL A 24 -0.79 0.89 5.25
N VAL A 25 -0.74 0.23 4.10
CA VAL A 25 -1.85 0.11 3.15
C VAL A 25 -2.03 -1.35 2.77
N LEU A 26 -3.28 -1.78 2.65
CA LEU A 26 -3.66 -2.99 1.95
C LEU A 26 -4.45 -2.60 0.71
N SER A 27 -4.06 -3.08 -0.46
CA SER A 27 -4.72 -2.78 -1.73
C SER A 27 -4.93 -4.01 -2.59
N THR A 28 -5.84 -3.91 -3.57
CA THR A 28 -5.87 -4.86 -4.68
C THR A 28 -4.63 -4.66 -5.56
N VAL A 29 -4.26 -5.69 -6.31
CA VAL A 29 -3.21 -5.59 -7.34
C VAL A 29 -3.72 -4.81 -8.55
N GLY A 30 -2.82 -4.15 -9.28
CA GLY A 30 -3.16 -3.46 -10.53
C GLY A 30 -2.22 -2.30 -10.85
N VAL A 31 -2.01 -2.06 -12.15
CA VAL A 31 -1.17 -0.94 -12.61
C VAL A 31 -1.92 0.38 -12.47
N PHE A 32 -3.18 0.45 -12.88
CA PHE A 32 -3.96 1.70 -12.89
C PHE A 32 -5.27 1.63 -12.11
N ASP A 33 -5.76 0.42 -11.86
CA ASP A 33 -7.08 0.11 -11.28
C ASP A 33 -7.00 -0.44 -9.85
N ALA A 34 -5.80 -0.55 -9.29
CA ALA A 34 -5.60 -0.93 -7.89
C ALA A 34 -6.39 0.00 -6.96
N ARG A 35 -7.04 -0.57 -5.93
CA ARG A 35 -7.89 0.14 -4.97
C ARG A 35 -7.47 -0.11 -3.53
N TYR A 36 -7.65 0.91 -2.69
CA TYR A 36 -7.46 0.79 -1.25
C TYR A 36 -8.51 -0.16 -0.67
N LEU A 37 -8.07 -1.16 0.08
CA LEU A 37 -8.94 -2.00 0.90
C LEU A 37 -8.91 -1.56 2.35
N ARG A 38 -7.74 -1.18 2.86
CA ARG A 38 -7.52 -0.57 4.17
C ARG A 38 -6.29 0.34 4.12
N ALA A 39 -6.28 1.33 4.99
CA ALA A 39 -5.12 2.19 5.22
C ALA A 39 -5.05 2.54 6.70
N SER A 40 -3.84 2.56 7.26
CA SER A 40 -3.66 2.91 8.67
C SER A 40 -3.86 4.40 8.93
N PRO A 41 -4.24 4.80 10.15
CA PRO A 41 -4.33 6.21 10.53
C PRO A 41 -3.01 6.96 10.27
N ALA A 42 -1.86 6.30 10.45
CA ALA A 42 -0.56 6.87 10.13
C ALA A 42 -0.38 7.13 8.63
N PHE A 43 -0.84 6.23 7.76
CA PHE A 43 -0.79 6.44 6.31
C PHE A 43 -1.71 7.58 5.88
N LEU A 44 -2.94 7.59 6.38
CA LEU A 44 -3.90 8.68 6.13
C LEU A 44 -3.32 10.04 6.53
N SER A 45 -2.72 10.11 7.72
CA SER A 45 -2.02 11.31 8.20
C SER A 45 -0.82 11.68 7.33
N LEU A 46 -0.07 10.69 6.84
CA LEU A 46 1.07 10.90 5.95
C LEU A 46 0.65 11.56 4.64
N VAL A 47 -0.43 11.08 4.01
CA VAL A 47 -0.90 11.60 2.72
C VAL A 47 -1.87 12.77 2.87
N GLY A 48 -2.31 13.08 4.09
CA GLY A 48 -3.21 14.19 4.39
C GLY A 48 -4.65 13.96 3.93
N CYS A 49 -5.11 12.70 3.90
CA CYS A 49 -6.45 12.32 3.48
C CYS A 49 -7.20 11.63 4.62
N SER A 50 -8.52 11.63 4.55
CA SER A 50 -9.43 10.75 5.28
C SER A 50 -9.63 9.41 4.54
N TRP A 51 -10.18 8.42 5.23
CA TRP A 51 -10.52 7.14 4.60
C TRP A 51 -11.61 7.31 3.54
N GLU A 52 -12.62 8.11 3.84
CA GLU A 52 -13.77 8.39 2.98
C GLU A 52 -13.35 8.95 1.62
N GLU A 53 -12.31 9.78 1.60
CA GLU A 53 -11.75 10.36 0.37
C GLU A 53 -11.02 9.32 -0.49
N ILE A 54 -10.32 8.37 0.11
CA ILE A 54 -9.47 7.43 -0.65
C ILE A 54 -10.14 6.09 -0.95
N ALA A 55 -11.11 5.65 -0.15
CA ALA A 55 -11.73 4.33 -0.27
C ALA A 55 -12.44 4.10 -1.61
N SER A 56 -12.94 5.17 -2.25
CA SER A 56 -13.70 5.10 -3.50
C SER A 56 -12.85 5.29 -4.76
N VAL A 57 -11.59 5.72 -4.60
CA VAL A 57 -10.74 6.11 -5.73
C VAL A 57 -9.63 5.10 -6.00
N PRO A 58 -9.10 5.02 -7.23
CA PRO A 58 -7.90 4.23 -7.51
C PRO A 58 -6.68 4.79 -6.78
N LEU A 59 -5.70 3.92 -6.51
CA LEU A 59 -4.41 4.29 -5.92
C LEU A 59 -3.69 5.37 -6.75
N VAL A 60 -3.78 5.26 -8.07
CA VAL A 60 -3.11 6.12 -9.05
C VAL A 60 -4.09 7.14 -9.61
N GLY A 61 -3.60 8.33 -9.97
CA GLY A 61 -4.42 9.37 -10.60
C GLY A 61 -5.17 10.21 -9.58
N GLN A 62 -6.04 9.62 -8.77
CA GLN A 62 -6.77 10.31 -7.69
C GLN A 62 -6.18 10.01 -6.29
N GLY A 63 -5.71 8.78 -6.04
CA GLY A 63 -5.07 8.40 -4.79
C GLY A 63 -3.65 8.94 -4.59
N ALA A 64 -2.92 8.40 -3.62
CA ALA A 64 -1.58 8.88 -3.26
C ALA A 64 -0.45 8.35 -4.14
N ALA A 65 -0.68 7.24 -4.87
CA ALA A 65 0.36 6.62 -5.69
C ALA A 65 0.57 7.38 -7.00
N LEU A 66 1.83 7.42 -7.44
CA LEU A 66 2.22 8.00 -8.73
C LEU A 66 2.46 6.89 -9.76
N SER A 67 2.00 7.12 -10.99
CA SER A 67 2.38 6.30 -12.14
C SER A 67 3.75 6.74 -12.62
N ASN A 68 4.78 5.93 -12.39
CA ASN A 68 6.14 6.20 -12.86
C ASN A 68 6.93 4.89 -13.03
N PRO A 69 8.06 4.91 -13.76
CA PRO A 69 8.86 3.70 -13.98
C PRO A 69 9.35 3.03 -12.69
N ALA A 70 9.56 3.79 -11.61
CA ALA A 70 9.96 3.24 -10.32
C ALA A 70 8.83 2.43 -9.65
N ARG A 71 7.56 2.82 -9.85
CA ARG A 71 6.42 2.01 -9.44
C ARG A 71 6.27 0.78 -10.31
N ASP A 72 6.45 0.89 -11.63
CA ASP A 72 6.36 -0.25 -12.54
C ASP A 72 7.38 -1.34 -12.19
N ARG A 73 8.62 -0.95 -11.86
CA ARG A 73 9.65 -1.85 -11.32
C ARG A 73 9.19 -2.54 -10.03
N ARG A 74 8.62 -1.81 -9.07
CA ARG A 74 8.14 -2.37 -7.80
C ARG A 74 6.98 -3.34 -8.00
N LEU A 75 6.07 -3.07 -8.94
CA LEU A 75 5.01 -4.02 -9.31
C LEU A 75 5.59 -5.30 -9.93
N MET A 76 6.59 -5.17 -10.80
CA MET A 76 7.30 -6.33 -11.36
C MET A 76 7.97 -7.18 -10.26
N LEU A 77 8.56 -6.56 -9.23
CA LEU A 77 9.11 -7.30 -8.09
C LEU A 77 8.03 -8.04 -7.30
N LEU A 78 6.85 -7.44 -7.11
CA LEU A 78 5.70 -8.13 -6.50
C LEU A 78 5.20 -9.31 -7.35
N ASP A 79 5.22 -9.17 -8.68
CA ASP A 79 4.81 -10.24 -9.60
C ASP A 79 5.81 -11.41 -9.62
N LEU A 80 7.11 -11.11 -9.60
CA LEU A 80 8.17 -12.10 -9.81
C LEU A 80 8.73 -12.69 -8.52
N GLU A 81 8.91 -11.86 -7.51
CA GLU A 81 9.59 -12.21 -6.26
C GLU A 81 8.61 -12.26 -5.07
N GLY A 82 7.37 -11.83 -5.29
CA GLY A 82 6.33 -11.78 -4.25
C GLY A 82 6.47 -10.59 -3.30
N GLY A 83 7.52 -9.79 -3.39
CA GLY A 83 7.74 -8.67 -2.49
C GLY A 83 9.07 -7.95 -2.73
N TYR A 84 9.29 -6.89 -1.97
CA TYR A 84 10.54 -6.13 -1.96
C TYR A 84 10.73 -5.39 -0.64
N LEU A 85 11.98 -5.09 -0.29
CA LEU A 85 12.35 -4.37 0.91
C LEU A 85 13.02 -3.03 0.57
N ALA A 86 12.64 -1.99 1.29
CA ALA A 86 13.33 -0.71 1.33
C ALA A 86 13.59 0.00 -0.02
N GLU A 87 12.65 -0.09 -0.96
CA GLU A 87 12.72 0.66 -2.22
C GLU A 87 12.31 2.12 -2.01
N ARG A 88 12.84 3.04 -2.82
CA ARG A 88 12.39 4.45 -2.80
C ARG A 88 11.05 4.60 -3.51
N ALA A 89 10.19 5.43 -2.94
CA ALA A 89 8.94 5.83 -3.55
C ALA A 89 8.63 7.30 -3.29
N THR A 90 7.83 7.86 -4.18
CA THR A 90 7.25 9.19 -4.04
C THR A 90 5.74 9.05 -3.99
N LEU A 91 5.13 9.62 -2.95
CA LEU A 91 3.69 9.72 -2.78
C LEU A 91 3.21 11.14 -3.03
N ARG A 92 1.95 11.30 -3.40
CA ARG A 92 1.28 12.60 -3.45
C ARG A 92 0.49 12.83 -2.16
N HIS A 93 0.78 13.95 -1.51
CA HIS A 93 -0.03 14.51 -0.43
C HIS A 93 -1.29 15.18 -1.00
N ALA A 94 -2.38 15.25 -0.24
CA ALA A 94 -3.64 15.91 -0.60
C ALA A 94 -3.45 17.38 -1.03
N SER A 95 -2.45 18.06 -0.46
CA SER A 95 -2.08 19.43 -0.86
C SER A 95 -1.37 19.54 -2.22
N GLY A 96 -1.17 18.43 -2.94
CA GLY A 96 -0.39 18.35 -4.18
C GLY A 96 1.13 18.23 -4.00
N ARG A 97 1.64 18.31 -2.77
CA ARG A 97 3.09 18.16 -2.50
C ARG A 97 3.51 16.70 -2.64
N LEU A 98 4.73 16.48 -3.13
CA LEU A 98 5.37 15.16 -3.17
C LEU A 98 6.04 14.80 -1.83
N ILE A 99 5.89 13.55 -1.41
CA ILE A 99 6.47 12.98 -0.19
C ILE A 99 7.44 11.88 -0.61
N GLU A 100 8.70 12.04 -0.26
CA GLU A 100 9.72 10.99 -0.41
C GLU A 100 9.63 10.00 0.75
N THR A 101 9.61 8.72 0.42
CA THR A 101 9.48 7.63 1.39
C THR A 101 10.29 6.42 0.96
N VAL A 102 10.60 5.57 1.94
CA VAL A 102 11.05 4.20 1.71
C VAL A 102 9.84 3.28 1.89
N ILE A 103 9.66 2.35 0.96
CA ILE A 103 8.54 1.41 0.95
C ILE A 103 9.05 -0.03 0.99
N THR A 104 8.37 -0.84 1.78
CA THR A 104 8.49 -2.30 1.79
C THR A 104 7.12 -2.86 1.45
N ALA A 105 7.06 -3.86 0.57
CA ALA A 105 5.79 -4.46 0.21
C ALA A 105 5.88 -5.98 0.05
N GLN A 106 4.77 -6.64 0.36
CA GLN A 106 4.57 -8.07 0.19
C GLN A 106 3.25 -8.31 -0.53
N ARG A 107 3.27 -9.19 -1.53
CA ARG A 107 2.05 -9.73 -2.13
C ARG A 107 1.52 -10.88 -1.28
N LEU A 108 0.27 -10.75 -0.88
CA LEU A 108 -0.50 -11.73 -0.14
C LEU A 108 -1.47 -12.42 -1.09
N TRP A 109 -1.71 -13.71 -0.87
CA TRP A 109 -2.71 -14.50 -1.59
C TRP A 109 -3.78 -14.98 -0.61
N ILE A 110 -4.99 -14.43 -0.71
CA ILE A 110 -6.10 -14.70 0.20
C ILE A 110 -7.27 -15.28 -0.60
N ASP A 111 -7.61 -16.55 -0.37
CA ASP A 111 -8.57 -17.33 -1.18
C ASP A 111 -8.41 -17.12 -2.69
N GLY A 112 -7.16 -17.17 -3.17
CA GLY A 112 -6.82 -17.00 -4.58
C GLY A 112 -6.86 -15.56 -5.09
N THR A 113 -7.17 -14.59 -4.24
CA THR A 113 -7.11 -13.16 -4.56
C THR A 113 -5.76 -12.59 -4.14
N ALA A 114 -5.05 -11.96 -5.08
CA ALA A 114 -3.81 -11.27 -4.79
C ALA A 114 -4.09 -9.87 -4.23
N LEU A 115 -3.42 -9.54 -3.13
CA LEU A 115 -3.44 -8.23 -2.47
C LEU A 115 -2.01 -7.78 -2.21
N ASP A 116 -1.77 -6.47 -2.20
CA ASP A 116 -0.47 -5.91 -1.84
C ASP A 116 -0.58 -5.27 -0.45
N LEU A 117 0.31 -5.68 0.46
CA LEU A 117 0.52 -5.06 1.77
C LEU A 117 1.77 -4.18 1.69
N GLU A 118 1.59 -2.88 1.86
CA GLU A 118 2.64 -1.87 1.72
C GLU A 118 2.88 -1.15 3.05
N ILE A 119 4.14 -1.03 3.46
CA ILE A 119 4.58 -0.31 4.66
C ILE A 119 5.49 0.84 4.22
N PHE A 120 5.22 2.04 4.73
CA PHE A 120 5.94 3.26 4.33
C PHE A 120 6.69 3.86 5.50
N GLN A 121 7.93 4.26 5.24
CA GLN A 121 8.77 5.01 6.16
C GLN A 121 9.06 6.38 5.52
N PRO A 122 8.41 7.46 6.00
CA PRO A 122 8.67 8.81 5.50
C PRO A 122 10.13 9.18 5.72
N LEU A 123 10.78 9.80 4.74
CA LEU A 123 12.14 10.30 4.93
C LEU A 123 12.12 11.59 5.75
N PRO A 124 13.10 11.82 6.65
CA PRO A 124 13.26 13.11 7.32
C PRO A 124 13.37 14.23 6.29
N ARG A 125 12.77 15.38 6.60
CA ARG A 125 12.95 16.60 5.79
C ARG A 125 14.29 17.25 6.07
#